data_AF-A0A920B409-F1
#
_entry.id   AF-A0A920B409-F1
#
_cell.length_a   1.000
_cell.length_b   1.000
_cell.length_c   1.000
_cell.angle_alpha   90.00
_cell.angle_beta   90.00
_cell.angle_gamma   90.00
#
_symmetry.space_group_name_H-M   'P 1'
#
loop_
_entity.id
_entity.type
_entity.pdbx_description
1 polymer ?
#
loop_
_entity_poly.entity_id
_entity_poly.type
_entity_poly.pdbx_seq_one_letter_code
_entity_poly.pdbx_strand_id
1 'polypeptide(L)' 'MFCEIVPRGTHEWKKFLKPNFVKKKFLENGFNDFQIQGVNYNPFKNRWSFSEGTFINYMFFAIKS' A
#
# COMPACT_ATOMS: atom_id res chain seq x y z
N MET A 1 17.11 -4.73 -12.70
CA MET A 1 16.19 -3.70 -12.16
C MET A 1 14.80 -4.03 -12.69
N PHE A 2 13.84 -4.38 -11.84
CA PHE A 2 12.51 -4.91 -12.20
C PHE A 2 11.50 -3.86 -12.71
N CYS A 3 11.96 -2.68 -13.13
CA CYS A 3 11.13 -1.48 -13.31
C CYS A 3 10.22 -1.46 -14.56
N GLU A 4 10.25 -2.50 -15.40
CA GLU A 4 9.40 -2.60 -16.60
C GLU A 4 8.15 -3.46 -16.39
N ILE A 5 8.02 -4.10 -15.22
CA ILE A 5 6.86 -4.97 -14.91
C ILE A 5 5.64 -4.15 -14.48
N VAL A 6 5.85 -2.91 -14.06
CA VAL A 6 4.79 -1.98 -13.65
C VAL A 6 4.86 -0.69 -14.46
N PRO A 7 3.74 0.03 -14.63
CA PRO A 7 3.72 1.27 -15.40
C PRO A 7 4.79 2.27 -14.96
N ARG A 8 5.25 3.09 -15.91
CA ARG A 8 6.16 4.20 -15.59
C ARG A 8 5.50 5.12 -14.56
N GLY A 9 6.26 5.49 -13.53
CA GLY A 9 5.78 6.32 -12.42
C GLY A 9 5.44 5.56 -11.14
N THR A 10 5.29 4.23 -11.17
CA THR A 10 4.98 3.42 -9.97
C THR A 10 6.07 3.50 -8.88
N HIS A 11 7.32 3.80 -9.26
CA HIS A 11 8.46 3.91 -8.34
C HIS A 11 8.82 5.35 -7.94
N GLU A 12 7.91 6.30 -8.13
CA GLU A 12 8.12 7.68 -7.69
C GLU A 12 7.93 7.81 -6.17
N TRP A 13 9.00 7.62 -5.39
CA TRP A 13 8.96 7.65 -3.92
C TRP A 13 8.33 8.92 -3.33
N LYS A 14 8.46 10.08 -3.99
CA LYS A 14 7.84 11.34 -3.56
C LYS A 14 6.30 11.29 -3.54
N LYS A 15 5.69 10.39 -4.32
CA LYS A 15 4.24 10.17 -4.37
C LYS A 15 3.78 9.06 -3.40
N PHE A 16 4.70 8.36 -2.74
CA PHE A 16 4.36 7.30 -1.79
C PHE A 16 3.72 7.88 -0.52
N LEU A 17 2.46 7.52 -0.28
CA LEU A 17 1.74 7.88 0.92
C LEU A 17 2.09 6.92 2.06
N LYS A 18 2.66 7.43 3.14
CA LYS A 18 2.94 6.63 4.33
C LYS A 18 1.63 6.14 4.98
N PRO A 19 1.55 4.89 5.45
CA PRO A 19 0.32 4.35 6.06
C PRO A 19 -0.24 5.21 7.21
N ASN A 20 0.65 5.77 8.06
CA ASN A 20 0.23 6.65 9.16
C ASN A 20 -0.42 7.96 8.68
N PHE A 21 0.03 8.51 7.56
CA PHE A 21 -0.56 9.71 6.98
C PHE A 21 -1.97 9.41 6.45
N VAL A 22 -2.11 8.28 5.75
CA VAL A 22 -3.40 7.80 5.24
C VAL A 22 -4.37 7.55 6.40
N LYS A 23 -3.95 6.82 7.44
CA LYS A 23 -4.76 6.58 8.65
C LYS A 23 -5.22 7.87 9.31
N LYS A 24 -4.33 8.86 9.47
CA LYS A 24 -4.69 10.17 10.02
C LYS A 24 -5.78 10.85 9.19
N LYS A 25 -5.67 10.84 7.87
CA LYS A 25 -6.68 11.42 6.97
C LYS A 25 -8.02 10.72 7.06
N PHE A 26 -8.04 9.38 7.15
CA PHE A 26 -9.28 8.64 7.31
C PHE A 26 -9.96 8.92 8.66
N LEU A 27 -9.18 8.98 9.76
CA LEU A 27 -9.69 9.38 11.09
C LEU A 27 -10.35 10.76 11.05
N GLU A 28 -9.70 11.74 10.41
CA GLU A 28 -10.26 13.10 10.22
C GLU A 28 -11.58 13.10 9.44
N ASN A 29 -11.88 12.05 8.66
CA ASN A 29 -13.07 11.92 7.82
C ASN A 29 -14.13 10.97 8.39
N GLY A 30 -14.00 10.57 9.66
CA GLY A 30 -14.99 9.74 10.37
C GLY A 30 -14.90 8.24 10.09
N PHE A 31 -13.78 7.77 9.53
CA PHE A 31 -13.54 6.34 9.40
C PHE A 31 -12.91 5.76 10.67
N ASN A 32 -13.17 4.48 10.91
CA ASN A 32 -12.68 3.67 12.02
C ASN A 32 -12.33 2.25 11.52
N ASP A 33 -11.99 1.35 12.45
CA ASP A 33 -11.66 -0.06 12.19
C ASP A 33 -10.64 -0.28 11.07
N PHE A 34 -9.40 0.10 11.35
CA PHE A 34 -8.31 0.10 10.37
C PHE A 34 -7.58 -1.23 10.31
N GLN A 35 -7.38 -1.74 9.09
CA GLN A 35 -6.45 -2.84 8.81
C GLN A 35 -5.49 -2.45 7.69
N ILE A 36 -4.22 -2.79 7.86
CA ILE A 36 -3.15 -2.48 6.90
C ILE A 36 -2.35 -3.76 6.70
N GLN A 37 -2.16 -4.14 5.43
CA GLN A 37 -1.42 -5.35 5.08
C GLN A 37 -0.42 -5.01 3.98
N GLY A 38 0.86 -5.34 4.20
CA GLY A 38 1.86 -5.26 3.15
C GLY A 38 1.60 -6.26 2.04
N VAL A 39 2.03 -5.94 0.82
CA VAL A 39 1.97 -6.87 -0.31
C VAL A 39 3.25 -6.90 -1.08
N ASN A 40 3.64 -8.10 -1.51
CA ASN A 40 4.79 -8.34 -2.34
C ASN A 40 4.34 -8.96 -3.66
N TYR A 41 4.98 -8.54 -4.74
CA TYR A 41 4.82 -9.15 -6.04
C TYR A 41 6.03 -10.00 -6.38
N ASN A 42 5.81 -11.26 -6.72
CA ASN A 42 6.85 -12.16 -7.21
C ASN A 42 6.81 -12.20 -8.75
N PRO A 43 7.78 -11.58 -9.44
CA PRO A 43 7.79 -11.49 -10.90
C PRO A 43 8.05 -12.83 -11.58
N PHE A 44 8.78 -13.75 -10.94
CA PHE A 44 9.07 -15.07 -11.50
C PHE A 44 7.85 -15.99 -11.47
N LYS A 45 6.95 -15.79 -10.50
CA LYS A 45 5.72 -16.57 -10.35
C LYS A 45 4.49 -15.85 -10.86
N ASN A 46 4.62 -14.58 -11.26
CA ASN A 46 3.52 -13.67 -11.59
C ASN A 46 2.39 -13.74 -10.55
N ARG A 47 2.74 -13.62 -9.27
CA ARG A 47 1.81 -13.77 -8.15
C ARG A 47 2.05 -12.72 -7.08
N TRP A 48 0.94 -12.28 -6.48
CA TRP A 48 0.94 -11.45 -5.29
C TRP A 48 0.87 -12.30 -4.02
N SER A 49 1.49 -11.82 -2.95
CA SER A 49 1.37 -12.41 -1.62
C SER A 49 1.30 -11.31 -0.56
N PHE A 50 0.67 -11.60 0.57
CA PHE A 50 0.73 -10.73 1.74
C PHE A 50 2.13 -10.71 2.34
N SER A 51 2.48 -9.60 2.98
CA SER A 51 3.74 -9.38 3.67
C SER A 51 3.55 -8.48 4.88
N GLU A 52 4.38 -8.64 5.90
CA GLU A 52 4.31 -7.81 7.12
C GLU A 52 4.77 -6.36 6.88
N GLY A 53 5.58 -6.12 5.85
CA GLY A 53 6.18 -4.83 5.56
C GLY A 53 5.28 -3.92 4.72
N THR A 54 5.02 -2.70 5.20
CA THR A 54 4.15 -1.70 4.53
C THR A 54 4.94 -0.57 3.85
N PHE A 55 6.27 -0.70 3.76
CA PHE A 55 7.17 0.36 3.30
C PHE A 55 7.24 0.52 1.78
N ILE A 56 6.78 -0.47 1.00
CA ILE A 56 6.90 -0.48 -0.46
C ILE A 56 5.52 -0.50 -1.12
N ASN A 57 4.66 -1.44 -0.71
CA ASN A 57 3.29 -1.57 -1.19
C ASN A 57 2.41 -2.13 -0.06
N TYR A 58 1.20 -1.61 0.08
CA TYR A 58 0.26 -2.02 1.10
C TYR A 58 -1.19 -1.87 0.62
N MET A 59 -2.06 -2.70 1.18
CA MET A 59 -3.50 -2.54 1.12
C MET A 59 -3.97 -1.92 2.44
N PHE A 60 -5.00 -1.09 2.35
CA PHE A 60 -5.58 -0.39 3.49
C PHE A 60 -7.09 -0.57 3.48
N PHE A 61 -7.64 -1.00 4.61
CA PHE A 61 -9.07 -1.18 4.82
C PHE A 61 -9.52 -0.32 6.01
N ALA A 62 -10.69 0.30 5.86
CA ALA A 62 -11.33 1.10 6.90
C ALA A 62 -12.85 1.08 6.70
N ILE A 63 -13.58 1.19 7.79
CA ILE A 63 -15.04 1.27 7.80
C ILE A 63 -15.44 2.70 8.15
N LYS A 64 -16.50 3.23 7.53
CA LYS A 64 -17.11 4.49 7.92
C LYS A 64 -18.40 4.19 8.67
N SER A 65 -18.49 4.68 9.91
CA SER A 65 -19.72 4.64 10.70
C SER A 65 -20.60 5.85 10.43
#